data_AF-A0A2N9GBK1-F1
#
_entry.id   AF-A0A2N9GBK1-F1
#
_cell.length_a   1.000
_cell.length_b   1.000
_cell.length_c   1.000
_cell.angle_alpha   90.00
_cell.angle_beta   90.00
_cell.angle_gamma   90.00
#
_symmetry.space_group_name_H-M   'P 1'
#
loop_
_entity.id
_entity.type
_entity.pdbx_description
1 polymer ?
#
loop_
_entity_poly.entity_id
_entity_poly.type
_entity_poly.pdbx_seq_one_letter_code
_entity_poly.pdbx_strand_id
1 'polypeptide(L)'
;MHTIILVCLYFLSYFFPLLYGLSDSLLLGCGLIDSDAIDSYGRKWSPDSTYTNSSTTIGATFSYDPSLESPNTPHSIRFFTSETIYELPIKPDKRHMFRLHFYPIPYGNFDPEKSFFSVSANHLVLLKNFNPSFTCRALSKSYIIQEYSLAPLQTHSLSIIFTPSAGSFAFVNAMELFQMPDLYESATITGSSDVVVKENHFQTMFRLNVGGRTIPPPDDSGLTREWTADTEFLTGSLGTLKNDIPTKIRIKRYQKFIAPRELYASSRSMSNYKRIALAFNLTWVFQVDPKSSYLIRLHFCDLFYRKPNEIVFQIYLNGKVAEPEADVIAWSGGKDVPTYRDYLIYLSELDQKISVALHPSSQSKPEYMDALLNGLELLKVTDSNGSLASLNPLRNNIHEEEEAVPDTKFKKSKTNYITWGACLGAAAIGIVTVVCVIVYQQKKRVNGTKPDY
;
A
#
# COMPACT_ATOMS: atom_id res chain seq x y z
N MET A 1 17.41 -14.55 -51.26
CA MET A 1 17.18 -15.10 -49.90
C MET A 1 17.79 -14.22 -48.79
N HIS A 2 19.02 -13.72 -48.97
CA HIS A 2 19.67 -12.82 -47.99
C HIS A 2 18.95 -11.48 -47.74
N THR A 3 18.30 -10.90 -48.74
CA THR A 3 17.58 -9.61 -48.59
C THR A 3 16.29 -9.73 -47.76
N ILE A 4 15.63 -10.89 -47.77
CA ILE A 4 14.41 -11.14 -47.00
C ILE A 4 14.75 -11.35 -45.51
N ILE A 5 15.88 -11.99 -45.22
CA ILE A 5 16.37 -12.18 -43.84
C ILE A 5 16.74 -10.84 -43.20
N LEU A 6 17.36 -9.92 -43.95
CA LEU A 6 17.67 -8.58 -43.43
C LEU A 6 16.41 -7.75 -43.14
N VAL A 7 15.39 -7.82 -44.00
CA VAL A 7 14.11 -7.12 -43.77
C VAL A 7 13.36 -7.73 -42.58
N CYS A 8 13.38 -9.05 -42.41
CA CYS A 8 12.82 -9.70 -41.21
C CYS A 8 13.56 -9.31 -39.92
N LEU A 9 14.89 -9.21 -39.94
CA LEU A 9 15.67 -8.75 -38.78
C LEU A 9 15.42 -7.26 -38.46
N TYR A 10 15.24 -6.43 -39.49
CA TYR A 10 14.86 -5.02 -39.32
C TYR A 10 13.44 -4.89 -38.75
N PHE A 11 12.47 -5.68 -39.22
CA PHE A 11 11.11 -5.69 -38.65
C PHE A 11 11.05 -6.34 -37.25
N LEU A 12 11.87 -7.34 -36.94
CA LEU A 12 12.02 -7.89 -35.59
C LEU A 12 12.54 -6.85 -34.60
N SER A 13 13.40 -5.92 -35.04
CA SER A 13 13.85 -4.80 -34.20
C SER A 13 12.74 -3.76 -33.90
N TYR A 14 11.65 -3.73 -34.68
CA TYR A 14 10.46 -2.91 -34.43
C TYR A 14 9.35 -3.63 -33.67
N PHE A 15 9.45 -4.96 -33.48
CA PHE A 15 8.44 -5.78 -32.79
C PHE A 15 8.85 -6.27 -31.40
N PHE A 16 10.08 -6.00 -30.96
CA PHE A 16 10.34 -5.97 -29.52
C PHE A 16 9.74 -4.68 -28.96
N PRO A 17 8.71 -4.73 -28.10
CA PRO A 17 8.53 -3.61 -27.20
C PRO A 17 9.87 -3.48 -26.50
N LEU A 18 10.52 -2.33 -26.69
CA LEU A 18 11.66 -1.94 -25.90
C LEU A 18 11.17 -2.06 -24.45
N LEU A 19 11.51 -3.18 -23.80
CA LEU A 19 11.50 -3.30 -22.37
C LEU A 19 12.56 -2.29 -21.94
N TYR A 20 12.14 -1.03 -21.84
CA TYR A 20 12.65 -0.17 -20.78
C TYR A 20 12.19 -0.83 -19.47
N GLY A 21 12.82 -1.97 -19.14
CA GLY A 21 12.98 -2.38 -17.76
C GLY A 21 13.74 -1.22 -17.12
N LEU A 22 13.27 -0.81 -15.94
CA LEU A 22 14.02 0.14 -15.15
C LEU A 22 15.45 -0.38 -15.02
N SER A 23 16.39 0.50 -15.34
CA SER A 23 17.83 0.33 -15.13
C SER A 23 18.07 -0.23 -13.73
N ASP A 24 18.79 -1.35 -13.65
CA ASP A 24 19.37 -1.99 -12.46
C ASP A 24 18.62 -1.78 -11.13
N SER A 25 17.65 -2.65 -10.83
CA SER A 25 17.13 -2.78 -9.47
C SER A 25 18.14 -3.50 -8.59
N LEU A 26 18.49 -2.90 -7.46
CA LEU A 26 19.33 -3.50 -6.44
C LEU A 26 18.44 -4.05 -5.32
N LEU A 27 18.41 -5.37 -5.18
CA LEU A 27 17.68 -6.09 -4.13
C LEU A 27 18.70 -6.80 -3.23
N LEU A 28 18.82 -6.36 -1.98
CA LEU A 28 19.80 -6.86 -1.02
C LEU A 28 19.11 -7.64 0.09
N GLY A 29 19.43 -8.92 0.24
CA GLY A 29 19.06 -9.71 1.41
C GLY A 29 20.12 -9.52 2.49
N CYS A 30 19.82 -8.69 3.48
CA CYS A 30 20.82 -8.30 4.46
C CYS A 30 21.13 -9.46 5.41
N GLY A 31 22.40 -9.83 5.50
CA GLY A 31 22.85 -11.00 6.26
C GLY A 31 22.92 -12.30 5.46
N LEU A 32 22.59 -12.28 4.17
CA LEU A 32 23.00 -13.35 3.25
C LEU A 32 24.52 -13.34 3.10
N ILE A 33 25.13 -14.52 2.98
CA ILE A 33 26.59 -14.68 3.01
C ILE A 33 27.12 -15.07 1.62
N ASP A 34 26.70 -16.22 1.07
CA ASP A 34 27.38 -16.82 -0.10
C ASP A 34 26.52 -17.01 -1.34
N SER A 35 25.21 -16.85 -1.23
CA SER A 35 24.30 -17.12 -2.34
C SER A 35 23.12 -16.17 -2.37
N ASP A 36 22.66 -15.93 -3.59
CA ASP A 36 21.42 -15.22 -3.83
C ASP A 36 20.23 -16.01 -3.25
N ALA A 37 19.22 -15.27 -2.82
CA ALA A 37 17.93 -15.84 -2.42
C ALA A 37 16.85 -15.45 -3.43
N ILE A 38 15.84 -16.31 -3.59
CA ILE A 38 14.69 -16.05 -4.45
C ILE A 38 13.46 -15.94 -3.56
N ASP A 39 12.71 -14.84 -3.70
CA ASP A 39 11.46 -14.66 -2.95
C ASP A 39 10.26 -15.37 -3.62
N SER A 40 9.09 -15.31 -3.00
CA SER A 40 7.90 -16.00 -3.53
C SER A 40 7.37 -15.42 -4.85
N TYR A 41 7.86 -14.25 -5.26
CA TYR A 41 7.57 -13.63 -6.56
C TYR A 41 8.64 -13.93 -7.61
N GLY A 42 9.67 -14.72 -7.29
CA GLY A 42 10.76 -15.02 -8.19
C GLY A 42 11.80 -13.90 -8.31
N ARG A 43 11.75 -12.87 -7.45
CA ARG A 43 12.77 -11.81 -7.45
C ARG A 43 14.04 -12.33 -6.80
N LYS A 44 15.16 -11.98 -7.41
CA LYS A 44 16.50 -12.39 -6.97
C LYS A 44 17.09 -11.34 -6.03
N TRP A 45 17.48 -11.76 -4.83
CA TRP A 45 18.09 -10.94 -3.80
C TRP A 45 19.54 -11.34 -3.60
N SER A 46 20.45 -10.37 -3.71
CA SER A 46 21.89 -10.61 -3.57
C SER A 46 22.37 -10.39 -2.13
N PRO A 47 23.50 -10.98 -1.71
CA PRO A 47 24.17 -10.62 -0.47
C PRO A 47 24.53 -9.14 -0.39
N ASP A 48 24.43 -8.57 0.81
CA ASP A 48 24.66 -7.14 1.06
C ASP A 48 26.11 -6.81 1.44
N SER A 49 26.94 -7.83 1.66
CA SER A 49 28.32 -7.71 2.16
C SER A 49 29.24 -6.90 1.24
N THR A 50 28.99 -6.87 -0.07
CA THR A 50 29.77 -6.07 -1.03
C THR A 50 29.54 -4.57 -0.91
N TYR A 51 28.49 -4.16 -0.21
CA TYR A 51 28.07 -2.76 -0.10
C TYR A 51 28.37 -2.15 1.28
N THR A 52 28.90 -2.93 2.22
CA THR A 52 29.24 -2.45 3.56
C THR A 52 30.62 -2.96 3.99
N ASN A 53 31.39 -2.09 4.65
CA ASN A 53 32.78 -2.38 5.03
C ASN A 53 32.94 -2.83 6.49
N SER A 54 31.85 -3.08 7.22
CA SER A 54 31.91 -3.25 8.67
C SER A 54 32.15 -4.70 9.10
N SER A 55 33.35 -4.95 9.62
CA SER A 55 33.76 -6.20 10.26
C SER A 55 33.07 -6.46 11.61
N THR A 56 32.27 -5.51 12.12
CA THR A 56 31.54 -5.61 13.40
C THR A 56 30.07 -5.96 13.23
N THR A 57 29.62 -6.23 12.00
CA THR A 57 28.23 -6.62 11.74
C THR A 57 28.03 -8.13 11.88
N ILE A 58 26.81 -8.52 12.25
CA ILE A 58 26.44 -9.93 12.38
C ILE A 58 25.33 -10.22 11.38
N GLY A 59 25.66 -10.99 10.34
CA GLY A 59 24.68 -11.53 9.41
C GLY A 59 24.13 -12.87 9.90
N ALA A 60 22.83 -13.08 9.76
CA ALA A 60 22.17 -14.32 10.12
C ALA A 60 21.04 -14.66 9.15
N THR A 61 20.76 -15.95 9.03
CA THR A 61 19.57 -16.50 8.35
C THR A 61 18.73 -17.26 9.35
N PHE A 62 17.41 -17.21 9.22
CA PHE A 62 16.49 -17.90 10.14
C PHE A 62 15.48 -18.76 9.39
N SER A 63 15.05 -19.83 10.06
CA SER A 63 13.96 -20.67 9.57
C SER A 63 12.63 -19.96 9.79
N TYR A 64 11.74 -20.06 8.81
CA TYR A 64 10.42 -19.46 8.84
C TYR A 64 9.36 -20.46 9.29
N ASP A 65 8.46 -20.00 10.15
CA ASP A 65 7.23 -20.71 10.52
C ASP A 65 6.11 -20.31 9.54
N PRO A 66 5.63 -21.23 8.68
CA PRO A 66 4.56 -20.95 7.72
C PRO A 66 3.23 -20.49 8.32
N SER A 67 3.04 -20.63 9.63
CA SER A 67 1.85 -20.17 10.33
C SER A 67 1.87 -18.68 10.69
N LEU A 68 3.03 -18.02 10.58
CA LEU A 68 3.21 -16.60 10.90
C LEU A 68 3.23 -15.75 9.64
N GLU A 69 2.70 -14.54 9.73
CA GLU A 69 2.84 -13.56 8.66
C GLU A 69 4.33 -13.15 8.51
N SER A 70 4.87 -13.19 7.29
CA SER A 70 6.25 -12.79 6.99
C SER A 70 6.35 -11.87 5.79
N PRO A 71 7.39 -11.01 5.74
CA PRO A 71 7.66 -10.21 4.56
C PRO A 71 8.07 -11.12 3.40
N ASN A 72 7.70 -10.72 2.18
CA ASN A 72 8.19 -11.39 0.98
C ASN A 72 9.62 -10.95 0.62
N THR A 73 10.56 -11.27 1.50
CA THR A 73 12.00 -11.03 1.39
C THR A 73 12.75 -12.27 1.87
N PRO A 74 14.06 -12.40 1.58
CA PRO A 74 14.85 -13.47 2.18
C PRO A 74 14.74 -13.46 3.71
N HIS A 75 14.72 -14.64 4.31
CA HIS A 75 14.72 -14.81 5.78
C HIS A 75 16.14 -14.62 6.34
N SER A 76 16.67 -13.42 6.12
CA SER A 76 17.97 -12.98 6.58
C SER A 76 17.85 -11.68 7.37
N ILE A 77 18.84 -11.42 8.21
CA ILE A 77 18.95 -10.22 9.02
C ILE A 77 20.42 -9.86 9.21
N ARG A 78 20.74 -8.57 9.17
CA ARG A 78 22.02 -8.06 9.63
C ARG A 78 21.82 -7.16 10.84
N PHE A 79 22.61 -7.40 11.89
CA PHE A 79 22.66 -6.60 13.10
C PHE A 79 23.90 -5.68 13.12
N PHE A 80 23.72 -4.49 13.69
CA PHE A 80 24.75 -3.46 13.85
C PHE A 80 24.80 -3.01 15.32
N THR A 81 25.95 -3.15 15.97
CA THR A 81 26.20 -2.68 17.35
C THR A 81 26.98 -1.37 17.40
N SER A 82 27.45 -0.90 16.25
CA SER A 82 28.09 0.39 16.03
C SER A 82 27.54 1.02 14.76
N GLU A 83 27.84 2.30 14.55
CA GLU A 83 27.52 2.95 13.29
C GLU A 83 28.06 2.14 12.11
N THR A 84 27.21 1.93 11.11
CA THR A 84 27.53 1.16 9.91
C THR A 84 26.99 1.86 8.69
N ILE A 85 27.82 1.91 7.64
CA ILE A 85 27.51 2.59 6.39
C ILE A 85 27.40 1.54 5.28
N TYR A 86 26.37 1.70 4.44
CA TYR A 86 26.28 1.09 3.13
C TYR A 86 26.47 2.13 2.05
N GLU A 87 27.19 1.77 0.99
CA GLU A 87 27.38 2.61 -0.19
C GLU A 87 26.69 1.97 -1.38
N LEU A 88 25.53 2.51 -1.77
CA LEU A 88 24.72 1.96 -2.87
C LEU A 88 24.86 2.81 -4.14
N PRO A 89 25.11 2.22 -5.31
CA PRO A 89 25.25 2.98 -6.55
C PRO A 89 23.91 3.59 -6.98
N ILE A 90 23.93 4.90 -7.31
CA ILE A 90 22.77 5.62 -7.85
C ILE A 90 23.17 6.54 -9.01
N LYS A 91 22.18 7.02 -9.76
CA LYS A 91 22.41 8.05 -10.78
C LYS A 91 22.14 9.46 -10.22
N PRO A 92 23.07 10.43 -10.36
CA PRO A 92 22.94 11.76 -9.75
C PRO A 92 21.66 12.52 -10.11
N ASP A 93 21.21 12.39 -11.36
CA ASP A 93 20.12 13.14 -11.98
C ASP A 93 18.78 12.39 -11.98
N LYS A 94 18.69 11.27 -11.25
CA LYS A 94 17.48 10.43 -11.22
C LYS A 94 16.89 10.36 -9.82
N ARG A 95 15.56 10.33 -9.78
CA ARG A 95 14.80 9.94 -8.61
C ARG A 95 14.91 8.43 -8.38
N HIS A 96 15.00 8.04 -7.12
CA HIS A 96 15.10 6.64 -6.72
C HIS A 96 14.01 6.31 -5.72
N MET A 97 13.44 5.11 -5.83
CA MET A 97 12.67 4.51 -4.75
C MET A 97 13.64 3.69 -3.90
N PHE A 98 13.55 3.86 -2.58
CA PHE A 98 14.35 3.15 -1.60
C PHE A 98 13.45 2.50 -0.56
N ARG A 99 13.67 1.23 -0.23
CA ARG A 99 12.89 0.50 0.78
C ARG A 99 13.79 -0.16 1.80
N LEU A 100 13.40 -0.05 3.07
CA LEU A 100 13.98 -0.78 4.19
C LEU A 100 12.97 -1.78 4.73
N HIS A 101 13.36 -3.04 4.84
CA HIS A 101 12.51 -4.11 5.36
C HIS A 101 12.95 -4.48 6.76
N PHE A 102 12.00 -4.49 7.70
CA PHE A 102 12.23 -4.86 9.09
C PHE A 102 11.24 -5.93 9.53
N TYR A 103 11.77 -7.05 10.03
CA TYR A 103 11.05 -8.15 10.63
C TYR A 103 11.56 -8.36 12.07
N PRO A 104 10.94 -7.71 13.06
CA PRO A 104 11.42 -7.68 14.45
C PRO A 104 11.14 -9.01 15.18
N ILE A 105 11.97 -10.02 14.92
CA ILE A 105 11.95 -11.30 15.63
C ILE A 105 13.12 -11.41 16.62
N PRO A 106 12.94 -12.06 17.79
CA PRO A 106 14.04 -12.37 18.69
C PRO A 106 15.10 -13.26 18.02
N TYR A 107 16.38 -12.91 18.17
CA TYR A 107 17.47 -13.72 17.65
C TYR A 107 18.67 -13.74 18.59
N GLY A 108 18.96 -14.88 19.22
CA GLY A 108 20.04 -14.99 20.21
C GLY A 108 19.88 -13.96 21.34
N ASN A 109 20.86 -13.07 21.49
CA ASN A 109 20.82 -11.97 22.48
C ASN A 109 20.19 -10.66 21.93
N PHE A 110 19.76 -10.65 20.66
CA PHE A 110 19.11 -9.51 20.02
C PHE A 110 17.61 -9.56 20.26
N ASP A 111 17.17 -8.88 21.31
CA ASP A 111 15.77 -8.64 21.62
C ASP A 111 15.27 -7.42 20.82
N PRO A 112 14.33 -7.58 19.88
CA PRO A 112 13.87 -6.49 19.02
C PRO A 112 13.21 -5.33 19.78
N GLU A 113 12.74 -5.55 21.02
CA GLU A 113 12.24 -4.46 21.86
C GLU A 113 13.34 -3.52 22.34
N LYS A 114 14.59 -3.99 22.37
CA LYS A 114 15.77 -3.21 22.77
C LYS A 114 16.48 -2.54 21.60
N SER A 115 15.95 -2.69 20.38
CA SER A 115 16.51 -2.12 19.15
C SER A 115 15.99 -0.70 18.91
N PHE A 116 16.84 0.30 19.14
CA PHE A 116 16.57 1.72 18.90
C PHE A 116 17.73 2.29 18.09
N PHE A 117 17.42 2.85 16.93
CA PHE A 117 18.43 3.37 16.03
C PHE A 117 17.91 4.45 15.10
N SER A 118 18.81 5.18 14.48
CA SER A 118 18.48 6.13 13.41
C SER A 118 19.01 5.61 12.09
N VAL A 119 18.37 6.04 11.00
CA VAL A 119 18.82 5.76 9.63
C VAL A 119 18.85 7.07 8.87
N SER A 120 19.99 7.38 8.26
CA SER A 120 20.11 8.47 7.29
C SER A 120 20.50 7.97 5.92
N ALA A 121 20.06 8.69 4.90
CA ALA A 121 20.46 8.52 3.51
C ALA A 121 21.17 9.80 3.06
N ASN A 122 22.49 9.76 2.96
CA ASN A 122 23.35 10.94 2.88
C ASN A 122 23.02 11.91 4.04
N HIS A 123 22.56 13.12 3.74
CA HIS A 123 22.17 14.14 4.72
C HIS A 123 20.72 14.03 5.17
N LEU A 124 19.91 13.15 4.57
CA LEU A 124 18.48 13.02 4.85
C LEU A 124 18.26 12.09 6.03
N VAL A 125 17.52 12.53 7.05
CA VAL A 125 17.16 11.67 8.18
C VAL A 125 15.88 10.92 7.84
N LEU A 126 15.98 9.62 7.57
CA LEU A 126 14.85 8.77 7.21
C LEU A 126 14.09 8.27 8.45
N LEU A 127 14.84 7.86 9.47
CA LEU A 127 14.34 7.30 10.72
C LEU A 127 15.16 7.85 11.88
N LYS A 128 14.52 8.14 13.03
CA LYS A 128 15.18 8.67 14.21
C LYS A 128 14.68 8.00 15.47
N ASN A 129 15.59 7.44 16.27
CA ASN A 129 15.26 6.67 17.48
C ASN A 129 14.19 5.60 17.21
N PHE A 130 14.19 5.00 16.03
CA PHE A 130 13.17 4.10 15.53
C PHE A 130 13.26 2.73 16.20
N ASN A 131 12.09 2.18 16.56
CA ASN A 131 11.94 0.81 17.02
C ASN A 131 10.96 0.07 16.10
N PRO A 132 11.44 -0.87 15.26
CA PRO A 132 10.58 -1.63 14.35
C PRO A 132 9.52 -2.47 15.08
N SER A 133 9.85 -3.04 16.25
CA SER A 133 8.93 -3.87 17.05
C SER A 133 7.73 -3.07 17.55
N PHE A 134 7.99 -1.86 18.07
CA PHE A 134 6.92 -0.99 18.57
C PHE A 134 6.00 -0.53 17.44
N THR A 135 6.58 -0.23 16.28
CA THR A 135 5.80 0.19 15.11
C THR A 135 4.95 -0.96 14.57
N CYS A 136 5.51 -2.17 14.44
CA CYS A 136 4.79 -3.37 14.03
C CYS A 136 3.61 -3.66 14.98
N ARG A 137 3.83 -3.59 16.29
CA ARG A 137 2.79 -3.78 17.30
C ARG A 137 1.67 -2.74 17.19
N ALA A 138 2.01 -1.46 17.04
CA ALA A 138 1.02 -0.39 16.90
C ALA A 138 0.14 -0.56 15.66
N LEU A 139 0.70 -1.11 14.58
CA LEU A 139 0.00 -1.38 13.33
C LEU A 139 -0.63 -2.78 13.26
N SER A 140 -0.47 -3.61 14.30
CA SER A 140 -0.88 -5.02 14.31
C SER A 140 -0.33 -5.81 13.11
N LYS A 141 0.93 -5.53 12.73
CA LYS A 141 1.67 -6.22 11.65
C LYS A 141 2.83 -7.03 12.22
N SER A 142 3.26 -8.08 11.53
CA SER A 142 4.46 -8.84 11.91
C SER A 142 5.76 -8.24 11.36
N TYR A 143 5.68 -7.42 10.31
CA TYR A 143 6.82 -6.74 9.69
C TYR A 143 6.42 -5.34 9.20
N ILE A 144 7.42 -4.53 8.86
CA ILE A 144 7.21 -3.22 8.27
C ILE A 144 8.20 -2.94 7.14
N ILE A 145 7.70 -2.29 6.10
CA ILE A 145 8.48 -1.78 4.98
C ILE A 145 8.42 -0.26 5.05
N GLN A 146 9.57 0.39 5.16
CA GLN A 146 9.69 1.84 5.07
C GLN A 146 10.08 2.19 3.64
N GLU A 147 9.18 2.81 2.89
CA GLU A 147 9.39 3.17 1.49
C GLU A 147 9.57 4.68 1.33
N TYR A 148 10.59 5.06 0.56
CA TYR A 148 10.98 6.44 0.31
C TYR A 148 11.13 6.71 -1.18
N SER A 149 10.66 7.86 -1.63
CA SER A 149 10.98 8.42 -2.95
C SER A 149 11.97 9.56 -2.79
N LEU A 150 13.22 9.30 -3.18
CA LEU A 150 14.33 10.23 -3.01
C LEU A 150 14.52 11.06 -4.29
N ALA A 151 14.34 12.39 -4.19
CA ALA A 151 14.67 13.33 -5.26
C ALA A 151 16.14 13.18 -5.72
N PRO A 152 16.49 13.62 -6.93
CA PRO A 152 17.86 13.56 -7.45
C PRO A 152 18.88 14.13 -6.45
N LEU A 153 19.81 13.30 -5.98
CA LEU A 153 20.75 13.65 -4.91
C LEU A 153 22.06 14.29 -5.41
N GLN A 154 22.24 14.42 -6.73
CA GLN A 154 23.45 14.98 -7.35
C GLN A 154 24.75 14.24 -6.94
N THR A 155 24.65 12.94 -6.66
CA THR A 155 25.77 12.05 -6.30
C THR A 155 25.61 10.69 -6.97
N HIS A 156 26.72 9.97 -7.14
CA HIS A 156 26.76 8.61 -7.69
C HIS A 156 26.62 7.51 -6.64
N SER A 157 26.66 7.88 -5.35
CA SER A 157 26.51 6.95 -4.24
C SER A 157 25.46 7.44 -3.25
N LEU A 158 24.66 6.50 -2.75
CA LEU A 158 23.70 6.66 -1.68
C LEU A 158 24.28 6.00 -0.43
N SER A 159 24.81 6.82 0.48
CA SER A 159 25.33 6.39 1.77
C SER A 159 24.17 6.17 2.75
N ILE A 160 23.86 4.92 3.06
CA ILE A 160 22.85 4.58 4.09
C ILE A 160 23.57 4.32 5.40
N ILE A 161 23.30 5.14 6.41
CA ILE A 161 23.98 5.12 7.69
C ILE A 161 23.01 4.63 8.75
N PHE A 162 23.32 3.49 9.36
CA PHE A 162 22.62 2.97 10.53
C PHE A 162 23.38 3.36 11.78
N THR A 163 22.74 4.10 12.69
CA THR A 163 23.36 4.56 13.94
C THR A 163 22.55 4.05 15.12
N PRO A 164 23.00 2.98 15.80
CA PRO A 164 22.39 2.51 17.05
C PRO A 164 22.41 3.57 18.15
N SER A 165 21.34 3.64 18.95
CA SER A 165 21.33 4.41 20.19
C SER A 165 22.30 3.82 21.22
N ALA A 166 22.73 4.62 22.19
CA ALA A 166 23.65 4.16 23.24
C ALA A 166 23.10 2.93 23.99
N GLY A 167 23.90 1.86 24.06
CA GLY A 167 23.50 0.59 24.69
C GLY A 167 22.46 -0.22 23.91
N SER A 168 22.18 0.15 22.66
CA SER A 168 21.23 -0.51 21.77
C SER A 168 21.92 -1.12 20.54
N PHE A 169 21.14 -1.59 19.59
CA PHE A 169 21.58 -2.12 18.30
C PHE A 169 20.59 -1.71 17.21
N ALA A 170 21.05 -1.78 15.96
CA ALA A 170 20.22 -1.64 14.77
C ALA A 170 20.15 -2.96 14.01
N PHE A 171 19.13 -3.12 13.17
CA PHE A 171 19.08 -4.23 12.23
C PHE A 171 18.31 -3.87 10.97
N VAL A 172 18.54 -4.63 9.91
CA VAL A 172 17.76 -4.58 8.67
C VAL A 172 17.70 -5.98 8.06
N ASN A 173 16.55 -6.36 7.50
CA ASN A 173 16.36 -7.66 6.86
C ASN A 173 16.66 -7.61 5.37
N ALA A 174 16.23 -6.54 4.71
CA ALA A 174 16.45 -6.37 3.28
C ALA A 174 16.40 -4.90 2.88
N MET A 175 17.03 -4.57 1.74
CA MET A 175 16.96 -3.25 1.12
C MET A 175 16.62 -3.37 -0.35
N GLU A 176 15.71 -2.52 -0.84
CA GLU A 176 15.44 -2.36 -2.27
C GLU A 176 15.83 -0.95 -2.70
N LEU A 177 16.50 -0.84 -3.83
CA LEU A 177 16.84 0.42 -4.47
C LEU A 177 16.62 0.30 -5.96
N PHE A 178 15.77 1.16 -6.53
CA PHE A 178 15.54 1.18 -7.96
C PHE A 178 15.29 2.60 -8.46
N GLN A 179 15.76 2.88 -9.67
CA GLN A 179 15.47 4.12 -10.36
C GLN A 179 13.96 4.24 -10.59
N MET A 180 13.39 5.42 -10.42
CA MET A 180 11.99 5.70 -10.78
C MET A 180 11.87 7.00 -11.57
N PRO A 181 10.82 7.17 -12.39
CA PRO A 181 10.53 8.47 -13.01
C PRO A 181 10.18 9.53 -11.95
N ASP A 182 10.30 10.80 -12.30
CA ASP A 182 9.72 11.88 -11.52
C ASP A 182 8.19 11.82 -11.65
N LEU A 183 7.56 11.22 -10.64
CA LEU A 183 6.11 11.06 -10.60
C LEU A 183 5.39 12.22 -9.91
N TYR A 184 6.09 13.03 -9.12
CA TYR A 184 5.53 14.10 -8.29
C TYR A 184 6.13 15.43 -8.78
N GLU A 185 5.30 16.28 -9.38
CA GLU A 185 5.76 17.51 -10.04
C GLU A 185 5.28 18.75 -9.26
N SER A 186 3.96 18.90 -9.14
CA SER A 186 3.31 19.98 -8.40
C SER A 186 2.10 19.45 -7.63
N ALA A 187 1.71 20.16 -6.58
CA ALA A 187 0.51 19.87 -5.78
C ALA A 187 -0.24 21.15 -5.44
N THR A 188 -1.57 21.05 -5.37
CA THR A 188 -2.43 22.16 -4.96
C THR A 188 -2.46 22.25 -3.44
N ILE A 189 -2.06 23.39 -2.86
CA ILE A 189 -2.24 23.62 -1.43
C ILE A 189 -3.74 23.79 -1.17
N THR A 190 -4.27 23.09 -0.16
CA THR A 190 -5.69 23.18 0.20
C THR A 190 -6.10 24.65 0.41
N GLY A 191 -6.98 25.17 -0.46
CA GLY A 191 -7.45 26.57 -0.42
C GLY A 191 -6.48 27.63 -0.96
N SER A 192 -5.44 27.23 -1.70
CA SER A 192 -4.42 28.12 -2.28
C SER A 192 -3.97 27.64 -3.67
N SER A 193 -2.92 28.24 -4.21
CA SER A 193 -2.36 27.90 -5.53
C SER A 193 -1.46 26.66 -5.52
N ASP A 194 -1.13 26.18 -6.71
CA ASP A 194 -0.19 25.09 -6.92
C ASP A 194 1.24 25.46 -6.50
N VAL A 195 1.96 24.48 -5.96
CA VAL A 195 3.38 24.58 -5.62
C VAL A 195 4.15 23.43 -6.24
N VAL A 196 5.40 23.67 -6.62
CA VAL A 196 6.31 22.64 -7.13
C VAL A 196 6.80 21.79 -5.96
N VAL A 197 6.71 20.46 -6.11
CA VAL A 197 7.12 19.46 -5.10
C VAL A 197 8.17 18.48 -5.63
N LYS A 198 8.62 18.68 -6.87
CA LYS A 198 9.56 17.81 -7.58
C LYS A 198 10.87 17.57 -6.85
N GLU A 199 11.36 18.58 -6.13
CA GLU A 199 12.63 18.50 -5.39
C GLU A 199 12.47 17.90 -3.99
N ASN A 200 11.25 17.59 -3.55
CA ASN A 200 11.03 16.99 -2.24
C ASN A 200 11.34 15.49 -2.24
N HIS A 201 11.80 15.02 -1.07
CA HIS A 201 11.82 13.62 -0.71
C HIS A 201 10.50 13.25 -0.05
N PHE A 202 10.05 12.02 -0.29
CA PHE A 202 8.78 11.53 0.24
C PHE A 202 8.98 10.21 0.98
N GLN A 203 8.21 10.00 2.06
CA GLN A 203 7.98 8.69 2.66
C GLN A 203 6.54 8.26 2.32
N THR A 204 6.37 7.06 1.78
CA THR A 204 5.03 6.51 1.52
C THR A 204 4.41 6.07 2.84
N MET A 205 3.31 6.70 3.22
CA MET A 205 2.55 6.35 4.44
C MET A 205 1.45 5.34 4.11
N PHE A 206 0.68 5.61 3.04
CA PHE A 206 -0.39 4.73 2.58
C PHE A 206 -0.46 4.73 1.05
N ARG A 207 -0.81 3.58 0.49
CA ARG A 207 -1.05 3.40 -0.95
C ARG A 207 -2.20 2.43 -1.15
N LEU A 208 -3.34 2.94 -1.61
CA LEU A 208 -4.61 2.21 -1.63
C LEU A 208 -5.14 1.97 -3.05
N ASN A 209 -5.62 0.75 -3.28
CA ASN A 209 -6.54 0.40 -4.36
C ASN A 209 -7.98 0.53 -3.87
N VAL A 210 -8.65 1.62 -4.28
CA VAL A 210 -9.96 1.98 -3.73
C VAL A 210 -11.06 1.19 -4.42
N GLY A 211 -11.83 0.45 -3.62
CA GLY A 211 -12.88 -0.45 -4.10
C GLY A 211 -12.35 -1.74 -4.76
N GLY A 212 -11.03 -1.89 -4.85
CA GLY A 212 -10.36 -3.07 -5.37
C GLY A 212 -9.77 -3.96 -4.28
N ARG A 213 -9.11 -5.02 -4.72
CA ARG A 213 -8.29 -5.91 -3.89
C ARG A 213 -6.85 -5.42 -3.84
N THR A 214 -6.05 -5.97 -2.92
CA THR A 214 -4.62 -5.72 -2.88
C THR A 214 -3.96 -6.07 -4.22
N ILE A 215 -3.16 -5.16 -4.76
CA ILE A 215 -2.33 -5.36 -5.94
C ILE A 215 -0.89 -5.64 -5.45
N PRO A 216 -0.38 -6.86 -5.61
CA PRO A 216 0.95 -7.21 -5.13
C PRO A 216 2.04 -6.59 -6.03
N PRO A 217 3.29 -6.47 -5.53
CA PRO A 217 4.42 -5.91 -6.28
C PRO A 217 4.59 -6.39 -7.74
N PRO A 218 4.42 -7.69 -8.09
CA PRO A 218 4.58 -8.14 -9.47
C PRO A 218 3.53 -7.60 -10.44
N ASP A 219 2.36 -7.24 -9.93
CA ASP A 219 1.22 -6.74 -10.71
C ASP A 219 1.18 -5.20 -10.77
N ASP A 220 2.18 -4.53 -10.18
CA ASP A 220 2.36 -3.09 -10.34
C ASP A 220 2.81 -2.73 -11.76
N SER A 221 2.78 -1.44 -12.04
CA SER A 221 3.24 -0.77 -13.26
C SER A 221 4.77 -0.70 -13.44
N GLY A 222 5.51 -1.63 -12.83
CA GLY A 222 6.96 -1.76 -12.96
C GLY A 222 7.79 -1.13 -11.84
N LEU A 223 7.17 -0.53 -10.81
CA LEU A 223 7.87 0.01 -9.62
C LEU A 223 7.73 -0.90 -8.40
N THR A 224 7.23 -2.12 -8.60
CA THR A 224 7.07 -3.14 -7.55
C THR A 224 6.37 -2.62 -6.30
N ARG A 225 5.44 -1.67 -6.43
CA ARG A 225 4.67 -1.11 -5.31
C ARG A 225 3.52 -2.04 -4.96
N GLU A 226 3.26 -2.17 -3.67
CA GLU A 226 2.03 -2.78 -3.18
C GLU A 226 0.93 -1.71 -3.05
N TRP A 227 -0.27 -2.02 -3.52
CA TRP A 227 -1.46 -1.20 -3.31
C TRP A 227 -2.45 -1.99 -2.45
N THR A 228 -2.74 -1.55 -1.23
CA THR A 228 -3.62 -2.27 -0.31
C THR A 228 -5.09 -1.93 -0.53
N ALA A 229 -6.02 -2.81 -0.16
CA ALA A 229 -7.44 -2.48 -0.20
C ALA A 229 -7.79 -1.32 0.76
N ASP A 230 -8.78 -0.51 0.40
CA ASP A 230 -9.11 0.71 1.16
C ASP A 230 -10.02 0.50 2.39
N THR A 231 -10.62 -0.69 2.52
CA THR A 231 -11.74 -0.94 3.44
C THR A 231 -11.43 -0.62 4.90
N GLU A 232 -10.20 -0.89 5.37
CA GLU A 232 -9.81 -0.65 6.78
C GLU A 232 -9.69 0.83 7.14
N PHE A 233 -9.60 1.72 6.14
CA PHE A 233 -9.44 3.16 6.34
C PHE A 233 -10.77 3.91 6.26
N LEU A 234 -11.86 3.26 5.87
CA LEU A 234 -13.18 3.89 5.76
C LEU A 234 -13.78 4.14 7.14
N THR A 235 -14.47 5.27 7.27
CA THR A 235 -15.30 5.57 8.45
C THR A 235 -16.73 5.90 8.05
N GLY A 236 -17.70 5.43 8.83
CA GLY A 236 -19.13 5.60 8.55
C GLY A 236 -19.61 4.68 7.43
N SER A 237 -20.01 5.26 6.29
CA SER A 237 -20.59 4.52 5.17
C SER A 237 -19.51 3.90 4.28
N LEU A 238 -19.70 2.63 3.90
CA LEU A 238 -18.80 1.92 3.00
C LEU A 238 -18.97 2.32 1.52
N GLY A 239 -19.97 3.13 1.18
CA GLY A 239 -20.29 3.46 -0.20
C GLY A 239 -20.66 2.22 -1.03
N THR A 240 -20.46 2.31 -2.35
CA THR A 240 -20.78 1.28 -3.33
C THR A 240 -19.52 0.89 -4.10
N LEU A 241 -19.22 -0.41 -4.16
CA LEU A 241 -18.15 -0.94 -5.01
C LEU A 241 -18.57 -0.92 -6.47
N LYS A 242 -17.67 -0.46 -7.32
CA LYS A 242 -17.89 -0.28 -8.76
C LYS A 242 -16.71 -0.88 -9.50
N ASN A 243 -16.90 -2.11 -9.97
CA ASN A 243 -15.91 -2.88 -10.72
C ASN A 243 -16.49 -3.17 -12.11
N ASP A 244 -15.72 -2.91 -13.17
CA ASP A 244 -16.09 -3.27 -14.53
C ASP A 244 -15.02 -4.20 -15.14
N ILE A 245 -15.45 -5.18 -15.93
CA ILE A 245 -14.61 -6.10 -16.70
C ILE A 245 -15.21 -6.20 -18.11
N PRO A 246 -14.49 -6.00 -19.24
CA PRO A 246 -13.17 -5.41 -19.44
C PRO A 246 -13.27 -4.16 -20.35
N THR A 247 -13.32 -2.96 -19.79
CA THR A 247 -13.11 -1.74 -20.60
C THR A 247 -11.64 -1.57 -20.94
N LYS A 248 -11.36 -1.06 -22.15
CA LYS A 248 -10.01 -0.74 -22.60
C LYS A 248 -9.57 0.57 -21.95
N ILE A 249 -9.20 0.53 -20.66
CA ILE A 249 -8.62 1.68 -19.94
C ILE A 249 -7.46 2.24 -20.75
N ARG A 250 -7.55 3.53 -21.08
CA ARG A 250 -6.66 4.21 -22.03
C ARG A 250 -5.49 4.87 -21.33
N ILE A 251 -4.64 4.05 -20.69
CA ILE A 251 -3.41 4.54 -20.06
C ILE A 251 -2.47 5.08 -21.15
N LYS A 252 -2.15 6.38 -21.08
CA LYS A 252 -1.20 6.99 -22.02
C LYS A 252 0.21 6.54 -21.67
N ARG A 253 1.11 6.47 -22.67
CA ARG A 253 2.48 5.97 -22.49
C ARG A 253 3.25 6.70 -21.38
N TYR A 254 3.08 8.02 -21.24
CA TYR A 254 3.73 8.82 -20.19
C TYR A 254 3.16 8.56 -18.79
N GLN A 255 1.96 7.99 -18.68
CA GLN A 255 1.32 7.65 -17.40
C GLN A 255 1.63 6.22 -16.95
N LYS A 256 2.42 5.46 -17.73
CA LYS A 256 2.63 4.02 -17.50
C LYS A 256 3.01 3.70 -16.06
N PHE A 257 3.92 4.46 -15.47
CA PHE A 257 4.46 4.22 -14.12
C PHE A 257 3.67 4.89 -12.99
N ILE A 258 2.62 5.67 -13.31
CA ILE A 258 1.84 6.38 -12.30
C ILE A 258 1.11 5.39 -11.42
N ALA A 259 0.39 4.46 -12.02
CA ALA A 259 -0.35 3.40 -11.34
C ALA A 259 -0.65 2.23 -12.28
N PRO A 260 -0.83 1.01 -11.76
CA PRO A 260 -1.21 -0.15 -12.56
C PRO A 260 -2.63 -0.02 -13.11
N ARG A 261 -2.91 -0.73 -14.21
CA ARG A 261 -4.25 -0.74 -14.83
C ARG A 261 -5.33 -1.21 -13.86
N GLU A 262 -5.02 -2.21 -13.03
CA GLU A 262 -5.97 -2.78 -12.08
C GLU A 262 -6.46 -1.75 -11.06
N LEU A 263 -5.64 -0.74 -10.70
CA LEU A 263 -6.06 0.37 -9.86
C LEU A 263 -7.25 1.14 -10.46
N TYR A 264 -7.19 1.43 -11.75
CA TYR A 264 -8.20 2.20 -12.46
C TYR A 264 -9.41 1.36 -12.90
N ALA A 265 -9.36 0.03 -12.71
CA ALA A 265 -10.44 -0.89 -13.05
C ALA A 265 -11.46 -1.06 -11.92
N SER A 266 -11.10 -0.66 -10.70
CA SER A 266 -11.96 -0.60 -9.54
C SER A 266 -12.17 0.84 -9.08
N SER A 267 -13.31 1.07 -8.44
CA SER A 267 -13.60 2.31 -7.74
C SER A 267 -14.58 2.08 -6.60
N ARG A 268 -14.61 3.03 -5.68
CA ARG A 268 -15.68 3.16 -4.70
C ARG A 268 -16.45 4.45 -4.98
N SER A 269 -17.76 4.33 -5.11
CA SER A 269 -18.69 5.46 -5.23
C SER A 269 -19.60 5.56 -4.02
N MET A 270 -20.53 6.52 -3.99
CA MET A 270 -21.40 6.74 -2.84
C MET A 270 -22.62 5.81 -2.87
N SER A 271 -23.63 6.13 -3.66
CA SER A 271 -24.87 5.36 -3.75
C SER A 271 -25.58 5.58 -5.07
N ASN A 272 -26.20 4.53 -5.60
CA ASN A 272 -27.09 4.66 -6.77
C ASN A 272 -28.38 5.46 -6.47
N TYR A 273 -28.67 5.74 -5.19
CA TYR A 273 -29.86 6.50 -4.78
C TYR A 273 -29.47 7.90 -4.32
N LYS A 274 -29.92 8.92 -5.06
CA LYS A 274 -29.64 10.35 -4.79
C LYS A 274 -29.84 10.76 -3.33
N ARG A 275 -30.94 10.34 -2.69
CA ARG A 275 -31.23 10.70 -1.29
C ARG A 275 -30.19 10.14 -0.31
N ILE A 276 -29.64 8.97 -0.60
CA ILE A 276 -28.63 8.32 0.23
C ILE A 276 -27.25 8.95 -0.04
N ALA A 277 -26.89 9.17 -1.32
CA ALA A 277 -25.63 9.81 -1.69
C ALA A 277 -25.45 11.21 -1.04
N LEU A 278 -26.53 11.97 -0.89
CA LEU A 278 -26.52 13.28 -0.23
C LEU A 278 -26.54 13.23 1.30
N ALA A 279 -26.70 12.06 1.92
CA ALA A 279 -26.88 11.93 3.37
C ALA A 279 -25.57 11.74 4.15
N PHE A 280 -24.44 11.52 3.47
CA PHE A 280 -23.15 11.26 4.12
C PHE A 280 -21.97 11.73 3.27
N ASN A 281 -20.77 11.72 3.84
CA ASN A 281 -19.52 11.86 3.12
C ASN A 281 -18.82 10.50 3.04
N LEU A 282 -18.39 10.09 1.85
CA LEU A 282 -17.55 8.91 1.71
C LEU A 282 -16.14 9.28 2.20
N THR A 283 -15.72 8.71 3.34
CA THR A 283 -14.58 9.24 4.11
C THR A 283 -13.56 8.16 4.44
N TRP A 284 -12.29 8.44 4.16
CA TRP A 284 -11.12 7.68 4.62
C TRP A 284 -10.39 8.45 5.71
N VAL A 285 -9.87 7.76 6.72
CA VAL A 285 -9.12 8.34 7.84
C VAL A 285 -7.81 7.60 8.06
N PHE A 286 -6.73 8.37 8.17
CA PHE A 286 -5.36 7.89 8.30
C PHE A 286 -4.74 8.44 9.57
N GLN A 287 -4.09 7.57 10.35
CA GLN A 287 -3.21 8.00 11.44
C GLN A 287 -1.86 8.40 10.85
N VAL A 288 -1.37 9.57 11.20
CA VAL A 288 -0.17 10.17 10.61
C VAL A 288 0.57 11.00 11.64
N ASP A 289 1.82 11.35 11.34
CA ASP A 289 2.62 12.18 12.24
C ASP A 289 2.14 13.64 12.22
N PRO A 290 1.97 14.28 13.39
CA PRO A 290 1.71 15.70 13.48
C PRO A 290 2.92 16.52 13.00
N LYS A 291 2.76 17.85 12.90
CA LYS A 291 3.81 18.81 12.50
C LYS A 291 4.52 18.47 11.18
N SER A 292 3.79 17.84 10.26
CA SER A 292 4.34 17.32 9.02
C SER A 292 3.46 17.73 7.84
N SER A 293 4.10 17.90 6.68
CA SER A 293 3.42 18.12 5.41
C SER A 293 3.17 16.79 4.72
N TYR A 294 2.03 16.66 4.05
CA TYR A 294 1.65 15.47 3.30
C TYR A 294 1.16 15.82 1.91
N LEU A 295 1.66 15.09 0.92
CA LEU A 295 1.11 15.05 -0.43
C LEU A 295 0.07 13.92 -0.49
N ILE A 296 -1.13 14.26 -0.96
CA ILE A 296 -2.25 13.36 -1.15
C ILE A 296 -2.53 13.27 -2.64
N ARG A 297 -2.24 12.12 -3.23
CA ARG A 297 -2.57 11.84 -4.63
C ARG A 297 -3.86 11.03 -4.69
N LEU A 298 -4.86 11.56 -5.38
CA LEU A 298 -6.12 10.89 -5.64
C LEU A 298 -6.18 10.45 -7.10
N HIS A 299 -6.38 9.15 -7.32
CA HIS A 299 -6.45 8.55 -8.66
C HIS A 299 -7.90 8.40 -9.10
N PHE A 300 -8.18 8.80 -10.34
CA PHE A 300 -9.51 8.77 -10.92
C PHE A 300 -9.50 8.15 -12.31
N CYS A 301 -10.51 7.33 -12.60
CA CYS A 301 -10.85 6.85 -13.92
C CYS A 301 -12.35 6.52 -13.90
N ASP A 302 -13.15 7.34 -14.56
CA ASP A 302 -14.58 7.12 -14.63
C ASP A 302 -14.89 6.03 -15.66
N LEU A 303 -15.47 4.92 -15.18
CA LEU A 303 -15.86 3.77 -15.98
C LEU A 303 -17.36 3.74 -16.29
N PHE A 304 -18.14 4.71 -15.82
CA PHE A 304 -19.61 4.66 -15.91
C PHE A 304 -20.16 5.84 -16.70
N TYR A 305 -19.77 7.04 -16.32
CA TYR A 305 -20.21 8.27 -16.95
C TYR A 305 -19.34 8.58 -18.18
N ARG A 306 -19.86 9.42 -19.08
CA ARG A 306 -19.31 9.67 -20.41
C ARG A 306 -19.15 11.15 -20.73
N LYS A 307 -19.91 12.02 -20.09
CA LYS A 307 -19.97 13.47 -20.38
C LYS A 307 -19.62 14.28 -19.13
N PRO A 308 -18.98 15.45 -19.31
CA PRO A 308 -18.84 16.41 -18.23
C PRO A 308 -20.20 16.75 -17.62
N ASN A 309 -20.20 17.08 -16.33
CA ASN A 309 -21.36 17.43 -15.52
C ASN A 309 -22.41 16.30 -15.33
N GLU A 310 -22.10 15.05 -15.66
CA GLU A 310 -22.94 13.91 -15.25
C GLU A 310 -22.79 13.65 -13.75
N ILE A 311 -21.57 13.66 -13.23
CA ILE A 311 -21.29 13.73 -11.79
C ILE A 311 -20.30 14.86 -11.52
N VAL A 312 -20.55 15.61 -10.44
CA VAL A 312 -19.63 16.61 -9.92
C VAL A 312 -19.64 16.49 -8.41
N PHE A 313 -18.47 16.48 -7.78
CA PHE A 313 -18.34 16.28 -6.34
C PHE A 313 -17.29 17.18 -5.71
N GLN A 314 -17.40 17.36 -4.40
CA GLN A 314 -16.45 18.07 -3.57
C GLN A 314 -15.46 17.07 -2.96
N ILE A 315 -14.20 17.48 -2.89
CA ILE A 315 -13.14 16.77 -2.17
C ILE A 315 -12.80 17.60 -0.94
N TYR A 316 -12.85 16.96 0.22
CA TYR A 316 -12.50 17.55 1.50
C TYR A 316 -11.25 16.90 2.07
N LEU A 317 -10.34 17.73 2.59
CA LEU A 317 -9.18 17.32 3.36
C LEU A 317 -9.30 17.93 4.75
N ASN A 318 -9.39 17.09 5.78
CA ASN A 318 -9.62 17.53 7.17
C ASN A 318 -10.80 18.52 7.30
N GLY A 319 -11.91 18.20 6.61
CA GLY A 319 -13.14 19.00 6.63
C GLY A 319 -13.08 20.30 5.81
N LYS A 320 -11.93 20.65 5.23
CA LYS A 320 -11.78 21.82 4.34
C LYS A 320 -11.93 21.40 2.89
N VAL A 321 -12.61 22.22 2.08
CA VAL A 321 -12.76 21.98 0.64
C VAL A 321 -11.39 22.14 -0.03
N ALA A 322 -10.88 21.05 -0.60
CA ALA A 322 -9.69 21.03 -1.43
C ALA A 322 -10.03 21.17 -2.92
N GLU A 323 -11.18 20.63 -3.33
CA GLU A 323 -11.71 20.76 -4.69
C GLU A 323 -13.23 20.98 -4.62
N PRO A 324 -13.76 22.14 -5.06
CA PRO A 324 -15.21 22.42 -4.99
C PRO A 324 -16.03 21.72 -6.08
N GLU A 325 -15.47 21.48 -7.26
CA GLU A 325 -16.20 20.93 -8.42
C GLU A 325 -15.34 19.92 -9.19
N ALA A 326 -15.09 18.77 -8.57
CA ALA A 326 -14.39 17.66 -9.20
C ALA A 326 -15.27 17.01 -10.29
N ASP A 327 -14.79 17.04 -11.53
CA ASP A 327 -15.39 16.36 -12.68
C ASP A 327 -14.31 15.55 -13.42
N VAL A 328 -14.36 14.23 -13.24
CA VAL A 328 -13.37 13.30 -13.79
C VAL A 328 -13.39 13.27 -15.31
N ILE A 329 -14.57 13.37 -15.93
CA ILE A 329 -14.70 13.36 -17.39
C ILE A 329 -14.12 14.65 -17.98
N ALA A 330 -14.40 15.80 -17.37
CA ALA A 330 -13.81 17.08 -17.77
C ALA A 330 -12.28 17.07 -17.66
N TRP A 331 -11.75 16.49 -16.58
CA TRP A 331 -10.30 16.42 -16.34
C TRP A 331 -9.57 15.48 -17.29
N SER A 332 -10.12 14.28 -17.49
CA SER A 332 -9.47 13.21 -18.25
C SER A 332 -9.71 13.33 -19.76
N GLY A 333 -10.75 14.07 -20.16
CA GLY A 333 -11.20 14.21 -21.54
C GLY A 333 -12.10 13.07 -22.03
N GLY A 334 -12.55 12.17 -21.14
CA GLY A 334 -13.52 11.14 -21.48
C GLY A 334 -13.51 9.92 -20.57
N LYS A 335 -14.55 9.08 -20.74
CA LYS A 335 -14.67 7.78 -20.09
C LYS A 335 -13.45 6.89 -20.32
N ASP A 336 -13.10 6.07 -19.34
CA ASP A 336 -12.01 5.07 -19.37
C ASP A 336 -10.61 5.70 -19.53
N VAL A 337 -10.47 7.01 -19.30
CA VAL A 337 -9.19 7.73 -19.35
C VAL A 337 -8.75 8.06 -17.92
N PRO A 338 -7.60 7.51 -17.46
CA PRO A 338 -7.13 7.76 -16.11
C PRO A 338 -6.53 9.16 -15.95
N THR A 339 -6.74 9.73 -14.77
CA THR A 339 -6.12 10.97 -14.29
C THR A 339 -5.81 10.85 -12.79
N TYR A 340 -5.13 11.84 -12.25
CA TYR A 340 -4.92 12.00 -10.81
C TYR A 340 -4.90 13.49 -10.44
N ARG A 341 -5.02 13.77 -9.14
CA ARG A 341 -4.87 15.10 -8.55
C ARG A 341 -4.03 15.02 -7.29
N ASP A 342 -3.11 15.96 -7.14
CA ASP A 342 -2.21 16.05 -6.00
C ASP A 342 -2.58 17.26 -5.14
N TYR A 343 -2.75 17.01 -3.85
CA TYR A 343 -3.06 18.03 -2.87
C TYR A 343 -1.98 18.04 -1.78
N LEU A 344 -1.67 19.23 -1.26
CA LEU A 344 -0.75 19.41 -0.15
C LEU A 344 -1.51 19.89 1.09
N ILE A 345 -1.24 19.24 2.23
CA ILE A 345 -1.76 19.62 3.53
C ILE A 345 -0.63 19.63 4.56
N TYR A 346 -0.63 20.61 5.46
CA TYR A 346 0.24 20.65 6.65
C TYR A 346 -0.59 20.39 7.90
N LEU A 347 -0.08 19.54 8.79
CA LEU A 347 -0.73 19.21 10.06
C LEU A 347 -0.14 20.01 11.21
N SER A 348 -1.02 20.51 12.08
CA SER A 348 -0.60 21.16 13.32
C SER A 348 -0.10 20.13 14.36
N GLU A 349 0.30 20.59 15.53
CA GLU A 349 0.76 19.71 16.61
C GLU A 349 -0.35 18.80 17.16
N LEU A 350 -1.60 19.25 17.06
CA LEU A 350 -2.78 18.55 17.58
C LEU A 350 -3.38 17.58 16.57
N ASP A 351 -3.03 17.72 15.29
CA ASP A 351 -3.59 16.92 14.21
C ASP A 351 -2.76 15.65 14.00
N GLN A 352 -3.27 14.54 14.52
CA GLN A 352 -2.64 13.21 14.36
C GLN A 352 -3.31 12.38 13.26
N LYS A 353 -4.25 12.99 12.52
CA LYS A 353 -5.05 12.30 11.51
C LYS A 353 -5.23 13.15 10.26
N ILE A 354 -5.27 12.47 9.12
CA ILE A 354 -5.76 13.01 7.87
C ILE A 354 -7.07 12.31 7.52
N SER A 355 -8.10 13.08 7.19
CA SER A 355 -9.33 12.60 6.62
C SER A 355 -9.47 13.11 5.18
N VAL A 356 -9.80 12.19 4.28
CA VAL A 356 -10.15 12.48 2.89
C VAL A 356 -11.61 12.13 2.73
N ALA A 357 -12.45 13.09 2.34
CA ALA A 357 -13.88 12.90 2.20
C ALA A 357 -14.39 13.38 0.84
N LEU A 358 -15.36 12.66 0.30
CA LEU A 358 -16.06 13.00 -0.95
C LEU A 358 -17.55 13.21 -0.68
N HIS A 359 -18.14 14.21 -1.35
CA HIS A 359 -19.57 14.49 -1.29
C HIS A 359 -20.08 15.05 -2.62
N PRO A 360 -21.30 14.73 -3.10
CA PRO A 360 -21.80 15.26 -4.37
C PRO A 360 -21.97 16.78 -4.29
N SER A 361 -21.58 17.49 -5.35
CA SER A 361 -21.79 18.93 -5.46
C SER A 361 -23.09 19.21 -6.19
N SER A 362 -23.89 20.15 -5.69
CA SER A 362 -25.11 20.60 -6.37
C SER A 362 -24.97 21.94 -7.10
N GLN A 363 -23.77 22.54 -7.08
CA GLN A 363 -23.51 23.88 -7.58
C GLN A 363 -23.70 23.99 -9.11
N SER A 364 -23.08 23.09 -9.88
CA SER A 364 -23.24 22.99 -11.33
C SER A 364 -24.52 22.27 -11.80
N LYS A 365 -25.36 21.82 -10.85
CA LYS A 365 -26.57 21.00 -11.10
C LYS A 365 -26.26 19.77 -11.97
N PRO A 366 -25.39 18.85 -11.52
CA PRO A 366 -25.06 17.65 -12.28
C PRO A 366 -26.27 16.73 -12.45
N GLU A 367 -26.22 15.89 -13.49
CA GLU A 367 -27.30 14.93 -13.81
C GLU A 367 -27.52 13.91 -12.68
N TYR A 368 -26.42 13.45 -12.06
CA TYR A 368 -26.41 12.48 -10.98
C TYR A 368 -25.70 13.03 -9.74
N MET A 369 -26.11 12.56 -8.56
CA MET A 369 -25.45 12.86 -7.29
C MET A 369 -24.67 11.63 -6.87
N ASP A 370 -23.38 11.63 -7.20
CA ASP A 370 -22.43 10.61 -6.81
C ASP A 370 -21.03 11.24 -6.70
N ALA A 371 -20.10 10.50 -6.13
CA ALA A 371 -18.67 10.79 -6.13
C ALA A 371 -17.92 9.48 -6.32
N LEU A 372 -16.71 9.49 -6.85
CA LEU A 372 -15.92 8.27 -7.01
C LEU A 372 -14.43 8.48 -6.76
N LEU A 373 -13.75 7.41 -6.38
CA LEU A 373 -12.30 7.33 -6.26
C LEU A 373 -11.81 5.94 -6.65
N ASN A 374 -10.68 5.86 -7.36
CA ASN A 374 -10.08 4.60 -7.82
C ASN A 374 -8.82 4.22 -7.03
N GLY A 375 -8.09 5.21 -6.51
CA GLY A 375 -6.88 4.96 -5.72
C GLY A 375 -6.44 6.18 -4.93
N LEU A 376 -5.58 5.96 -3.93
CA LEU A 376 -5.09 7.01 -3.05
C LEU A 376 -3.63 6.73 -2.67
N GLU A 377 -2.75 7.72 -2.78
CA GLU A 377 -1.42 7.70 -2.15
C GLU A 377 -1.32 8.84 -1.13
N LEU A 378 -0.81 8.54 0.06
CA LEU A 378 -0.51 9.51 1.10
C LEU A 378 1.00 9.47 1.38
N LEU A 379 1.68 10.58 1.11
CA LEU A 379 3.13 10.68 1.17
C LEU A 379 3.53 11.79 2.14
N LYS A 380 4.32 11.46 3.15
CA LYS A 380 4.93 12.47 4.02
C LYS A 380 6.03 13.19 3.26
N VAL A 381 6.06 14.51 3.33
CA VAL A 381 7.02 15.38 2.65
C VAL A 381 8.17 15.70 3.60
N THR A 382 9.40 15.70 3.09
CA THR A 382 10.58 16.10 3.87
C THR A 382 10.39 17.49 4.47
N ASP A 383 10.82 17.65 5.73
CA ASP A 383 10.83 18.95 6.39
C ASP A 383 12.01 19.82 5.92
N SER A 384 12.05 21.07 6.41
CA SER A 384 13.12 22.03 6.10
C SER A 384 14.50 21.64 6.63
N ASN A 385 14.58 20.68 7.55
CA ASN A 385 15.82 20.16 8.10
C ASN A 385 16.29 18.88 7.38
N GLY A 386 15.60 18.48 6.29
CA GLY A 386 15.92 17.25 5.56
C GLY A 386 15.50 15.98 6.29
N SER A 387 14.49 16.04 7.15
CA SER A 387 14.01 14.90 7.92
C SER A 387 12.64 14.42 7.44
N LEU A 388 12.52 13.09 7.32
CA LEU A 388 11.27 12.35 7.17
C LEU A 388 10.92 11.57 8.45
N ALA A 389 11.81 11.57 9.45
CA ALA A 389 11.65 10.78 10.64
C ALA A 389 10.36 11.10 11.43
N SER A 390 9.81 10.04 12.00
CA SER A 390 8.61 10.06 12.83
C SER A 390 8.99 9.74 14.27
N LEU A 391 8.16 10.14 15.23
CA LEU A 391 8.26 9.61 16.58
C LEU A 391 7.74 8.16 16.57
N ASN A 392 8.31 7.29 17.41
CA ASN A 392 7.71 5.98 17.61
C ASN A 392 6.26 6.16 18.10
N PRO A 393 5.32 5.32 17.65
CA PRO A 393 3.98 5.30 18.22
C PRO A 393 4.08 5.19 19.74
N LEU A 394 3.40 6.08 20.47
CA LEU A 394 3.32 5.98 21.92
C LEU A 394 2.72 4.62 22.26
N ARG A 395 3.25 3.97 23.30
CA ARG A 395 2.61 2.81 23.91
C ARG A 395 1.22 3.29 24.35
N ASN A 396 0.17 2.88 23.64
CA ASN A 396 -1.17 2.97 24.19
C ASN A 396 -1.12 2.12 25.45
N ASN A 397 -0.99 2.75 26.62
CA ASN A 397 -1.30 2.13 27.89
C ASN A 397 -2.80 1.80 27.81
N ILE A 398 -3.12 0.62 27.30
CA ILE A 398 -4.37 -0.03 27.65
C ILE A 398 -4.32 -0.10 29.17
N HIS A 399 -5.22 0.64 29.80
CA HIS A 399 -5.48 0.69 31.23
C HIS A 399 -4.84 -0.46 32.02
N GLU A 400 -3.76 -0.18 32.75
CA GLU A 400 -3.58 -0.79 34.05
C GLU A 400 -4.67 -0.15 34.93
N GLU A 401 -5.89 -0.70 34.90
CA GLU A 401 -6.74 -0.63 36.07
C GLU A 401 -6.07 -1.50 37.13
N GLU A 402 -5.39 -0.85 38.06
CA GLU A 402 -5.18 -1.42 39.39
C GLU A 402 -6.57 -1.83 39.92
N GLU A 403 -6.83 -3.14 39.98
CA GLU A 403 -7.97 -3.68 40.71
C GLU A 403 -7.78 -3.40 42.21
N ALA A 404 -8.22 -2.22 42.65
CA ALA A 404 -8.56 -1.99 44.03
C ALA A 404 -9.88 -2.71 44.32
N VAL A 405 -9.79 -3.91 44.89
CA VAL A 405 -10.93 -4.74 45.33
C VAL A 405 -11.77 -4.01 46.39
N PRO A 406 -13.10 -3.82 46.17
CA PRO A 406 -14.04 -3.64 47.25
C PRO A 406 -14.86 -4.92 47.41
N ASP A 407 -14.65 -5.57 48.54
CA ASP A 407 -15.30 -6.80 48.99
C ASP A 407 -16.82 -6.58 49.14
N THR A 408 -17.62 -7.01 48.15
CA THR A 408 -19.07 -7.13 48.31
C THR A 408 -19.62 -8.39 47.65
N LYS A 409 -20.08 -9.30 48.51
CA LYS A 409 -20.73 -10.57 48.16
C LYS A 409 -22.06 -10.30 47.44
N PHE A 410 -22.18 -10.67 46.17
CA PHE A 410 -23.47 -10.92 45.54
C PHE A 410 -23.48 -12.18 44.66
N LYS A 411 -24.65 -12.84 44.68
CA LYS A 411 -24.92 -14.26 44.40
C LYS A 411 -24.59 -14.69 42.96
N LYS A 412 -23.99 -15.89 42.85
CA LYS A 412 -23.75 -16.62 41.59
C LYS A 412 -25.05 -16.86 40.82
N SER A 413 -25.24 -16.16 39.71
CA SER A 413 -26.10 -16.61 38.62
C SER A 413 -25.24 -17.43 37.65
N LYS A 414 -25.60 -18.71 37.46
CA LYS A 414 -24.96 -19.57 36.46
C LYS A 414 -25.56 -19.25 35.10
N THR A 415 -24.77 -18.66 34.20
CA THR A 415 -25.09 -18.63 32.76
C THR A 415 -23.94 -19.29 32.01
N ASN A 416 -24.25 -20.41 31.37
CA ASN A 416 -23.30 -21.26 30.65
C ASN A 416 -22.87 -20.59 29.33
N TYR A 417 -21.57 -20.44 29.12
CA TYR A 417 -21.00 -20.22 27.79
C TYR A 417 -20.98 -21.55 27.03
N ILE A 418 -21.79 -21.65 25.97
CA ILE A 418 -21.75 -22.77 25.02
C ILE A 418 -20.74 -22.41 23.92
N THR A 419 -19.67 -23.18 23.88
CA THR A 419 -18.67 -23.24 22.81
C THR A 419 -19.32 -23.67 21.49
N TRP A 420 -19.24 -22.82 20.46
CA TRP A 420 -19.59 -23.20 19.08
C TRP A 420 -18.40 -23.96 18.46
N GLY A 421 -18.38 -25.27 18.70
CA GLY A 421 -17.53 -26.22 17.99
C GLY A 421 -18.39 -27.42 17.57
N ALA A 422 -18.33 -27.75 16.27
CA ALA A 422 -18.98 -28.89 15.61
C ALA A 422 -20.51 -28.78 15.35
N CYS A 423 -20.89 -28.14 14.24
CA CYS A 423 -22.20 -28.33 13.58
C CYS A 423 -22.17 -28.08 12.05
N LEU A 424 -21.11 -28.52 11.35
CA LEU A 424 -21.04 -28.52 9.88
C LEU A 424 -20.84 -29.94 9.31
N GLY A 425 -21.60 -30.92 9.83
CA GLY A 425 -21.57 -32.31 9.32
C GLY A 425 -22.95 -32.91 9.01
N ALA A 426 -24.03 -32.39 9.60
CA ALA A 426 -25.35 -33.03 9.49
C ALA A 426 -26.24 -32.46 8.36
N ALA A 427 -26.05 -31.19 7.95
CA ALA A 427 -26.86 -30.58 6.91
C ALA A 427 -26.52 -31.07 5.48
N ALA A 428 -25.24 -31.38 5.23
CA ALA A 428 -24.79 -31.86 3.91
C ALA A 428 -25.29 -33.28 3.59
N ILE A 429 -25.41 -34.15 4.60
CA ILE A 429 -25.88 -35.54 4.41
C ILE A 429 -27.42 -35.59 4.20
N GLY A 430 -28.16 -34.69 4.84
CA GLY A 430 -29.61 -34.56 4.64
C GLY A 430 -29.99 -34.08 3.24
N ILE A 431 -29.22 -33.15 2.66
CA ILE A 431 -29.49 -32.63 1.30
C ILE A 431 -29.19 -33.70 0.24
N VAL A 432 -28.09 -34.45 0.39
CA VAL A 432 -27.72 -35.53 -0.55
C VAL A 432 -28.74 -36.67 -0.52
N THR A 433 -29.26 -37.06 0.65
CA THR A 433 -30.27 -38.12 0.75
C THR A 433 -31.62 -37.72 0.13
N VAL A 434 -32.05 -36.47 0.31
CA VAL A 434 -33.29 -35.96 -0.32
C VAL A 434 -33.16 -35.91 -1.85
N VAL A 435 -32.01 -35.45 -2.38
CA VAL A 435 -31.77 -35.43 -3.83
C VAL A 435 -31.74 -36.84 -4.41
N CYS A 436 -31.09 -37.80 -3.75
CA CYS A 436 -31.07 -39.20 -4.19
C CYS A 436 -32.48 -39.84 -4.20
N VAL A 437 -33.33 -39.52 -3.23
CA VAL A 437 -34.71 -40.01 -3.18
C VAL A 437 -35.56 -39.40 -4.30
N ILE A 438 -35.42 -38.10 -4.58
CA ILE A 438 -36.15 -37.43 -5.68
C ILE A 438 -35.75 -38.02 -7.04
N VAL A 439 -34.44 -38.21 -7.28
CA VAL A 439 -33.94 -38.82 -8.52
C VAL A 439 -34.40 -40.27 -8.67
N TYR A 440 -34.42 -41.05 -7.59
CA TYR A 440 -34.93 -42.42 -7.60
C TYR A 440 -36.43 -42.49 -7.90
N GLN A 441 -37.23 -41.58 -7.32
CA GLN A 441 -38.67 -41.52 -7.59
C GLN A 441 -39.00 -41.05 -9.02
N GLN A 442 -38.21 -40.13 -9.59
CA GLN A 442 -38.37 -39.70 -10.98
C GLN A 442 -38.01 -40.83 -11.96
N LYS A 443 -36.98 -41.63 -11.68
CA LYS A 443 -36.60 -42.78 -12.51
C LYS A 443 -37.65 -43.90 -12.51
N LYS A 444 -38.40 -44.06 -11.42
CA LYS A 444 -39.50 -45.03 -11.31
C LYS A 444 -40.78 -44.60 -12.05
N ARG A 445 -40.96 -43.30 -12.31
CA ARG A 445 -42.11 -42.76 -13.06
C ARG A 445 -41.95 -42.81 -14.58
N VAL A 446 -40.75 -43.05 -15.10
CA VAL A 446 -40.48 -43.11 -16.55
C VAL A 446 -40.61 -44.53 -17.13
N ASN A 447 -40.62 -45.58 -16.31
CA ASN A 447 -40.75 -46.97 -16.77
C ASN A 447 -42.17 -47.55 -16.68
N GLY A 448 -43.18 -46.80 -17.11
CA GLY A 448 -44.57 -47.25 -17.00
C GLY A 448 -45.50 -46.61 -18.01
N THR A 449 -45.28 -46.83 -19.31
CA THR A 449 -46.36 -46.85 -20.32
C THR A 449 -45.82 -47.41 -21.65
N LYS A 450 -46.24 -48.63 -22.00
CA LYS A 450 -46.26 -49.11 -23.40
C LYS A 450 -47.64 -48.77 -23.99
N PRO A 451 -47.75 -48.43 -25.28
CA PRO A 451 -49.02 -48.29 -25.95
C PRO A 451 -49.48 -49.66 -26.50
N ASP A 452 -50.74 -50.01 -26.29
CA ASP A 452 -51.44 -51.02 -27.09
C ASP A 452 -52.57 -50.32 -27.86
N TYR A 453 -52.60 -50.64 -29.17
CA TYR A 453 -53.53 -50.35 -30.27
C TYR A 453 -54.72 -49.41 -30.08
#